data_AF-A0AAD3DM06-F1
#
_entry.id   AF-A0AAD3DM06-F1
#
_cell.length_a   1.000
_cell.length_b   1.000
_cell.length_c   1.000
_cell.angle_alpha   90.00
_cell.angle_beta   90.00
_cell.angle_gamma   90.00
#
_symmetry.space_group_name_H-M   'P 1'
#
loop_
_entity.id
_entity.type
_entity.pdbx_description
1 polymer ?
#
loop_
_entity_poly.entity_id
_entity_poly.type
_entity_poly.pdbx_seq_one_letter_code
_entity_poly.pdbx_strand_id
1 'polypeptide(L)'
;MVASEELLPATVLRQIGDKLYEKRKLAALDVEQLIKRLAAQNDQHRIRLIIDKLISEYAFSSQANHRKGALLCLAATAVGLSDPTEVHLRQIVPPVLASFTDQDARVRYYACEALYNIAKVARGTFILFFNEVFDAMFRLCADSESNVQNAVQFLDALIKDIAADCAHFDVAAFVPKLRDYLRVTNPHKRQFLLSWVVVLDSLPHVRMLRHLPALLDGLLGMLAEPVREVRTQAANCLKDFLSEVRASPPAELSQDFFSRLTSTLVERSSSPDELTRLTAIHWLRSFVGAAPARILPHVPAILGVVLFNISSHNADIQRECAEANAALLRLEVEVTDPQQQQQGVIQQGGMQQQQQQGGQRGPMTALQQSSVGGGAAAVGSSSGSSGSIDMAAILGTVILEMKSEMEATRLEALRWLHFLLARAQDLVLAQVGRLLPPLLDSLSAPSDAVVTSALGVMAALADCPGQF
;
A
#
# COMPACT_ATOMS: atom_id res chain seq x y z
N MET A 1 51.07 20.36 -31.89
CA MET A 1 49.99 21.26 -31.45
C MET A 1 48.78 20.96 -32.33
N VAL A 2 47.92 20.03 -31.90
CA VAL A 2 46.64 19.78 -32.60
C VAL A 2 45.74 20.93 -32.20
N ALA A 3 45.26 21.71 -33.17
CA ALA A 3 44.29 22.76 -32.92
C ALA A 3 43.15 22.18 -32.09
N SER A 4 42.88 22.75 -30.92
CA SER A 4 41.68 22.44 -30.15
C SER A 4 40.49 22.79 -31.04
N GLU A 5 39.93 21.79 -31.69
CA GLU A 5 38.73 21.95 -32.51
C GLU A 5 37.64 22.54 -31.59
N GLU A 6 37.17 23.75 -31.89
CA GLU A 6 36.08 24.35 -31.13
C GLU A 6 34.86 23.43 -31.20
N LEU A 7 34.54 22.78 -30.08
CA LEU A 7 33.44 21.81 -29.97
C LEU A 7 32.08 22.47 -30.24
N LEU A 8 31.95 23.75 -29.91
CA LEU A 8 30.75 24.56 -30.11
C LEU A 8 31.12 25.85 -30.84
N PRO A 9 30.29 26.32 -31.79
CA PRO A 9 30.50 27.62 -32.44
C PRO A 9 30.57 28.78 -31.44
N ALA A 10 31.43 29.77 -31.70
CA ALA A 10 31.55 30.96 -30.85
C ALA A 10 30.23 31.73 -30.65
N THR A 11 29.29 31.65 -31.61
CA THR A 11 27.93 32.20 -31.49
C THR A 11 27.13 31.50 -30.40
N VAL A 12 27.18 30.17 -30.36
CA VAL A 12 26.53 29.33 -29.34
C VAL A 12 27.08 29.66 -27.96
N LEU A 13 28.41 29.68 -27.81
CA LEU A 13 29.07 29.97 -26.52
C LEU A 13 28.66 31.33 -25.94
N ARG A 14 28.44 32.33 -26.79
CA ARG A 14 27.97 33.66 -26.39
C ARG A 14 26.48 33.68 -26.00
N GLN A 15 25.67 32.88 -26.67
CA GLN A 15 24.22 32.93 -26.56
C GLN A 15 23.64 32.03 -25.45
N ILE A 16 24.31 30.91 -25.09
CA ILE A 16 23.84 29.98 -24.05
C ILE A 16 23.54 30.71 -22.73
N GLY A 17 24.42 31.65 -22.33
CA GLY A 17 24.30 32.39 -21.08
C GLY A 17 23.53 33.71 -21.17
N ASP A 18 22.99 34.09 -22.34
CA ASP A 18 22.41 35.41 -22.56
C ASP A 18 21.17 35.63 -21.66
N LYS A 19 20.86 36.88 -21.34
CA LYS A 19 19.69 37.26 -20.53
C LYS A 19 18.38 37.00 -21.28
N LEU A 20 18.37 37.17 -22.60
CA LEU A 20 17.18 36.99 -23.44
C LEU A 20 16.94 35.51 -23.73
N TYR A 21 15.70 35.05 -23.49
CA TYR A 21 15.29 33.69 -23.79
C TYR A 21 15.48 33.33 -25.26
N GLU A 22 15.06 34.20 -26.18
CA GLU A 22 15.17 33.95 -27.62
C GLU A 22 16.60 33.65 -28.08
N LYS A 23 17.60 34.31 -27.49
CA LYS A 23 19.01 34.03 -27.80
C LYS A 23 19.46 32.66 -27.28
N ARG A 24 19.05 32.28 -26.07
CA ARG A 24 19.34 30.93 -25.55
C ARG A 24 18.67 29.85 -26.39
N LYS A 25 17.46 30.12 -26.90
CA LYS A 25 16.73 29.24 -27.82
C LYS A 25 17.45 29.10 -29.17
N LEU A 26 17.97 30.20 -29.73
CA LEU A 26 18.81 30.13 -30.94
C LEU A 26 20.07 29.27 -30.73
N ALA A 27 20.75 29.43 -29.58
CA ALA A 27 21.89 28.58 -29.24
C ALA A 27 21.51 27.09 -29.19
N ALA A 28 20.36 26.76 -28.60
CA ALA A 28 19.87 25.38 -28.54
C ALA A 28 19.55 24.82 -29.93
N LEU A 29 18.94 25.61 -30.83
CA LEU A 29 18.69 25.20 -32.21
C LEU A 29 19.99 24.95 -32.99
N ASP A 30 21.02 25.79 -32.79
CA ASP A 30 22.33 25.59 -33.40
C ASP A 30 23.01 24.30 -32.88
N VAL A 31 22.88 24.02 -31.57
CA VAL A 31 23.33 22.75 -30.97
C VAL A 31 22.58 21.56 -31.56
N GLU A 32 21.25 21.64 -31.69
CA GLU A 32 20.43 20.59 -32.31
C GLU A 32 20.93 20.25 -33.72
N GLN A 33 21.15 21.26 -34.57
CA GLN A 33 21.62 21.08 -35.95
C GLN A 33 23.05 20.53 -36.01
N LEU A 34 23.91 20.91 -35.07
CA LEU A 34 25.25 20.34 -34.95
C LEU A 34 25.18 18.85 -34.57
N ILE A 35 24.40 18.50 -33.55
CA ILE A 35 24.24 17.12 -33.09
C ILE A 35 23.63 16.25 -34.18
N LYS A 36 22.63 16.73 -34.93
CA LYS A 36 22.08 16.02 -36.10
C LYS A 36 23.15 15.65 -37.13
N ARG A 37 24.03 16.60 -37.45
CA ARG A 37 25.13 16.37 -38.41
C ARG A 37 26.14 15.37 -37.88
N LEU A 38 26.53 15.48 -36.61
CA LEU A 38 27.47 14.56 -35.98
C LEU A 38 26.89 13.15 -35.84
N ALA A 39 25.61 13.04 -35.52
CA ALA A 39 24.90 11.75 -35.45
C ALA A 39 24.85 11.08 -36.83
N ALA A 40 24.58 11.84 -37.90
CA ALA A 40 24.62 11.34 -39.28
C ALA A 40 26.03 10.88 -39.71
N GLN A 41 27.08 11.44 -39.11
CA GLN A 41 28.48 11.04 -39.31
C GLN A 41 28.93 9.92 -38.36
N ASN A 42 28.05 9.48 -37.46
CA ASN A 42 28.33 8.55 -36.37
C ASN A 42 29.49 9.01 -35.45
N ASP A 43 29.67 10.31 -35.29
CA ASP A 43 30.72 10.89 -34.43
C ASP A 43 30.26 10.96 -32.96
N GLN A 44 30.16 9.78 -32.36
CA GLN A 44 29.76 9.61 -30.96
C GLN A 44 30.76 10.27 -29.98
N HIS A 45 32.02 10.42 -30.39
CA HIS A 45 33.04 11.02 -29.53
C HIS A 45 32.83 12.54 -29.38
N ARG A 46 32.64 13.27 -30.49
CA ARG A 46 32.37 14.71 -30.44
C ARG A 46 31.06 15.03 -29.75
N ILE A 47 30.02 14.20 -29.95
CA ILE A 47 28.73 14.36 -29.24
C ILE A 47 28.95 14.30 -27.72
N ARG A 48 29.68 13.29 -27.22
CA ARG A 48 30.02 13.18 -25.79
C ARG A 48 30.79 14.40 -25.29
N LEU A 49 31.80 14.86 -26.03
CA LEU A 49 32.58 16.04 -25.64
C LEU A 49 31.73 17.32 -25.60
N ILE A 50 30.76 17.47 -26.50
CA ILE A 50 29.81 18.59 -26.49
C ILE A 50 28.93 18.52 -25.23
N ILE A 51 28.38 17.34 -24.91
CA ILE A 51 27.58 17.13 -23.70
C ILE A 51 28.41 17.46 -22.45
N ASP A 52 29.63 16.93 -22.34
CA ASP A 52 30.54 17.17 -21.22
C ASP A 52 30.85 18.68 -21.06
N LYS A 53 31.05 19.40 -22.17
CA LYS A 53 31.26 20.85 -22.16
C LYS A 53 30.03 21.61 -21.67
N LEU A 54 28.83 21.26 -22.16
CA LEU A 54 27.57 21.87 -21.71
C LEU A 54 27.35 21.66 -20.21
N ILE A 55 27.69 20.47 -19.70
CA ILE A 55 27.53 20.12 -18.29
C ILE A 55 28.54 20.89 -17.43
N SER A 56 29.83 20.77 -17.74
CA SER A 56 30.92 21.30 -16.91
C SER A 56 30.96 22.82 -16.86
N GLU A 57 30.64 23.51 -17.96
CA GLU A 57 30.74 24.98 -18.03
C GLU A 57 29.42 25.70 -17.71
N TYR A 58 28.26 25.07 -17.97
CA TYR A 58 26.97 25.77 -17.93
C TYR A 58 25.94 25.15 -16.99
N ALA A 59 25.75 23.82 -16.98
CA ALA A 59 24.67 23.19 -16.19
C ALA A 59 24.81 23.42 -14.68
N PHE A 60 26.05 23.45 -14.17
CA PHE A 60 26.36 23.70 -12.75
C PHE A 60 26.91 25.11 -12.50
N SER A 61 26.74 26.04 -13.45
CA SER A 61 27.22 27.41 -13.30
C SER A 61 26.52 28.13 -12.14
N SER A 62 27.21 29.04 -11.45
CA SER A 62 26.60 29.93 -10.47
C SER A 62 25.53 30.85 -11.10
N GLN A 63 25.62 31.11 -12.41
CA GLN A 63 24.72 32.00 -13.13
C GLN A 63 23.46 31.28 -13.60
N ALA A 64 22.29 31.73 -13.13
CA ALA A 64 21.01 31.10 -13.47
C ALA A 64 20.73 31.06 -14.99
N ASN A 65 21.13 32.07 -15.75
CA ASN A 65 20.93 32.08 -17.21
C ASN A 65 21.79 31.04 -17.93
N HIS A 66 23.00 30.76 -17.44
CA HIS A 66 23.84 29.68 -17.97
C HIS A 66 23.18 28.33 -17.74
N ARG A 67 22.66 28.07 -16.54
CA ARG A 67 21.94 26.83 -16.23
C ARG A 67 20.70 26.65 -17.12
N LYS A 68 19.91 27.71 -17.33
CA LYS A 68 18.77 27.70 -18.27
C LYS A 68 19.18 27.38 -19.70
N GLY A 69 20.26 28.01 -20.19
CA GLY A 69 20.78 27.73 -21.53
C GLY A 69 21.31 26.30 -21.68
N ALA A 70 21.98 25.78 -20.65
CA ALA A 70 22.46 24.40 -20.61
C ALA A 70 21.30 23.41 -20.73
N LEU A 71 20.23 23.60 -19.96
CA LEU A 71 19.03 22.76 -20.01
C LEU A 71 18.40 22.72 -21.41
N LEU A 72 18.28 23.88 -22.06
CA LEU A 72 17.80 23.97 -23.45
C LEU A 72 18.73 23.22 -24.43
N CYS A 73 20.05 23.38 -24.30
CA CYS A 73 21.02 22.74 -25.19
C CYS A 73 21.12 21.21 -24.95
N LEU A 74 20.97 20.75 -23.71
CA LEU A 74 20.93 19.33 -23.37
C LEU A 74 19.68 18.66 -23.95
N ALA A 75 18.52 19.31 -23.86
CA ALA A 75 17.30 18.84 -24.53
C ALA A 75 17.44 18.85 -26.05
N ALA A 76 17.98 19.93 -26.63
CA ALA A 76 18.27 20.03 -28.05
C ALA A 76 19.26 18.96 -28.53
N THR A 77 20.20 18.54 -27.68
CA THR A 77 21.10 17.42 -27.98
C THR A 77 20.31 16.11 -28.11
N ALA A 78 19.40 15.80 -27.17
CA ALA A 78 18.54 14.62 -27.27
C ALA A 78 17.63 14.66 -28.51
N VAL A 79 17.04 15.82 -28.82
CA VAL A 79 16.22 16.03 -30.04
C VAL A 79 17.06 15.85 -31.30
N GLY A 80 18.29 16.38 -31.32
CA GLY A 80 19.19 16.27 -32.45
C GLY A 80 19.63 14.82 -32.73
N LEU A 81 19.76 14.00 -31.67
CA LEU A 81 20.04 12.58 -31.80
C LEU A 81 18.90 11.79 -32.44
N SER A 82 17.65 12.27 -32.34
CA SER A 82 16.40 11.63 -32.81
C SER A 82 16.06 10.28 -32.15
N ASP A 83 17.05 9.46 -31.81
CA ASP A 83 16.94 8.21 -31.05
C ASP A 83 18.13 8.11 -30.06
N PRO A 84 18.09 8.86 -28.94
CA PRO A 84 19.20 8.91 -27.99
C PRO A 84 19.37 7.55 -27.28
N THR A 85 20.53 6.93 -27.48
CA THR A 85 20.88 5.68 -26.78
C THR A 85 21.04 5.88 -25.27
N GLU A 86 21.02 4.78 -24.52
CA GLU A 86 21.23 4.77 -23.06
C GLU A 86 22.50 5.54 -22.64
N VAL A 87 23.60 5.40 -23.38
CA VAL A 87 24.88 6.07 -23.08
C VAL A 87 24.72 7.59 -23.12
N HIS A 88 23.98 8.13 -24.10
CA HIS A 88 23.67 9.55 -24.18
C HIS A 88 22.81 9.99 -23.00
N LEU A 89 21.75 9.23 -22.71
CA LEU A 89 20.80 9.58 -21.65
C LEU A 89 21.46 9.54 -20.27
N ARG A 90 22.39 8.61 -20.02
CA ARG A 90 23.16 8.55 -18.76
C ARG A 90 24.03 9.78 -18.54
N GLN A 91 24.43 10.49 -19.59
CA GLN A 91 25.13 11.78 -19.47
C GLN A 91 24.14 12.96 -19.32
N ILE A 92 23.04 12.93 -20.08
CA ILE A 92 22.12 14.07 -20.21
C ILE A 92 21.12 14.18 -19.04
N VAL A 93 20.55 13.05 -18.58
CA VAL A 93 19.46 13.05 -17.60
C VAL A 93 19.91 13.52 -16.20
N PRO A 94 21.01 13.01 -15.62
CA PRO A 94 21.42 13.41 -14.27
C PRO A 94 21.61 14.93 -14.04
N PRO A 95 22.29 15.70 -14.90
CA PRO A 95 22.42 17.16 -14.71
C PRO A 95 21.10 17.91 -14.86
N VAL A 96 20.16 17.41 -15.68
CA VAL A 96 18.80 17.95 -15.78
C VAL A 96 18.06 17.70 -14.46
N LEU A 97 18.12 16.49 -13.92
CA LEU A 97 17.50 16.16 -12.62
C LEU A 97 18.12 16.94 -11.47
N ALA A 98 19.42 17.23 -11.48
CA ALA A 98 20.04 18.08 -10.47
C ALA A 98 19.44 19.50 -10.44
N SER A 99 18.94 20.00 -11.58
CA SER A 99 18.30 21.31 -11.69
C SER A 99 16.87 21.35 -11.14
N PHE A 100 16.29 20.20 -10.76
CA PHE A 100 14.96 20.14 -10.14
C PHE A 100 14.98 20.73 -8.72
N THR A 101 16.13 20.77 -8.07
CA THR A 101 16.28 21.38 -6.74
C THR A 101 16.95 22.76 -6.80
N ASP A 102 16.96 23.41 -7.97
CA ASP A 102 17.55 24.75 -8.13
C ASP A 102 16.80 25.79 -7.30
N GLN A 103 17.53 26.80 -6.81
CA GLN A 103 16.94 27.89 -6.02
C GLN A 103 16.09 28.84 -6.89
N ASP A 104 16.45 29.05 -8.17
CA ASP A 104 15.64 29.83 -9.11
C ASP A 104 14.55 28.93 -9.72
N ALA A 105 13.28 29.22 -9.41
CA ALA A 105 12.15 28.46 -9.90
C ALA A 105 12.06 28.39 -11.42
N ARG A 106 12.56 29.39 -12.14
CA ARG A 106 12.62 29.33 -13.61
C ARG A 106 13.59 28.26 -14.07
N VAL A 107 14.70 28.03 -13.36
CA VAL A 107 15.61 26.92 -13.69
C VAL A 107 14.90 25.59 -13.49
N ARG A 108 14.16 25.42 -12.38
CA ARG A 108 13.34 24.22 -12.14
C ARG A 108 12.28 24.00 -13.23
N TYR A 109 11.61 25.07 -13.66
CA TYR A 109 10.67 25.05 -14.79
C TYR A 109 11.35 24.57 -16.09
N TYR A 110 12.48 25.18 -16.47
CA TYR A 110 13.23 24.77 -17.67
C TYR A 110 13.76 23.34 -17.56
N ALA A 111 14.04 22.85 -16.36
CA ALA A 111 14.45 21.47 -16.15
C ALA A 111 13.30 20.50 -16.44
N CYS A 112 12.08 20.83 -16.03
CA CYS A 112 10.88 20.05 -16.38
C CYS A 112 10.66 20.04 -17.90
N GLU A 113 10.76 21.19 -18.56
CA GLU A 113 10.60 21.31 -20.02
C GLU A 113 11.68 20.54 -20.78
N ALA A 114 12.94 20.67 -20.35
CA ALA A 114 14.06 19.94 -20.93
C ALA A 114 13.85 18.42 -20.80
N LEU A 115 13.51 17.95 -19.60
CA LEU A 115 13.29 16.51 -19.36
C LEU A 115 12.08 15.98 -20.13
N TYR A 116 11.01 16.77 -20.28
CA TYR A 116 9.86 16.42 -21.12
C TYR A 116 10.31 16.18 -22.58
N ASN A 117 11.09 17.09 -23.16
CA ASN A 117 11.57 16.95 -24.53
C ASN A 117 12.52 15.76 -24.68
N ILE A 118 13.40 15.51 -23.71
CA ILE A 118 14.29 14.35 -23.69
C ILE A 118 13.47 13.06 -23.64
N ALA A 119 12.52 12.95 -22.71
CA ALA A 119 11.65 11.78 -22.54
C ALA A 119 10.79 11.52 -23.79
N LYS A 120 10.25 12.59 -24.40
CA LYS A 120 9.40 12.51 -25.59
C LYS A 120 10.13 11.88 -26.78
N VAL A 121 11.42 12.17 -26.94
CA VAL A 121 12.24 11.62 -28.02
C VAL A 121 12.74 10.22 -27.66
N ALA A 122 13.19 10.02 -26.42
CA ALA A 122 13.77 8.74 -25.96
C ALA A 122 12.76 7.60 -25.78
N ARG A 123 11.48 7.91 -25.50
CA ARG A 123 10.37 6.96 -25.32
C ARG A 123 10.78 5.75 -24.45
N GLY A 124 10.79 4.53 -25.02
CA GLY A 124 11.04 3.30 -24.28
C GLY A 124 12.39 3.27 -23.56
N THR A 125 13.45 3.84 -24.14
CA THR A 125 14.78 3.89 -23.50
C THR A 125 14.76 4.77 -22.24
N PHE A 126 13.85 5.74 -22.17
CA PHE A 126 13.73 6.63 -21.02
C PHE A 126 13.29 5.92 -19.74
N ILE A 127 12.65 4.75 -19.86
CA ILE A 127 12.17 3.98 -18.70
C ILE A 127 13.29 3.58 -17.74
N LEU A 128 14.54 3.49 -18.23
CA LEU A 128 15.72 3.19 -17.43
C LEU A 128 15.95 4.20 -16.29
N PHE A 129 15.43 5.42 -16.43
CA PHE A 129 15.54 6.50 -15.44
C PHE A 129 14.28 6.68 -14.61
N PHE A 130 13.26 5.82 -14.79
CA PHE A 130 11.93 6.00 -14.18
C PHE A 130 12.00 6.29 -12.69
N ASN A 131 12.77 5.50 -11.92
CA ASN A 131 12.85 5.66 -10.47
C ASN A 131 13.41 7.02 -10.04
N GLU A 132 14.43 7.52 -10.72
CA GLU A 132 15.08 8.81 -10.42
C GLU A 132 14.17 9.98 -10.82
N VAL A 133 13.53 9.86 -11.99
CA VAL A 133 12.58 10.85 -12.51
C VAL A 133 11.33 10.91 -11.64
N PHE A 134 10.79 9.76 -11.21
CA PHE A 134 9.66 9.68 -10.30
C PHE A 134 9.96 10.42 -8.98
N ASP A 135 11.14 10.22 -8.39
CA ASP A 135 11.53 10.91 -7.15
C ASP A 135 11.68 12.42 -7.33
N ALA A 136 12.17 12.83 -8.49
CA ALA A 136 12.28 14.23 -8.84
C ALA A 136 10.88 14.85 -9.01
N MET A 137 9.98 14.22 -9.76
CA MET A 137 8.60 14.67 -9.94
C MET A 137 7.82 14.68 -8.62
N PHE A 138 7.99 13.67 -7.77
CA PHE A 138 7.36 13.59 -6.45
C PHE A 138 7.78 14.75 -5.52
N ARG A 139 8.97 15.31 -5.71
CA ARG A 139 9.39 16.53 -5.02
C ARG A 139 8.71 17.77 -5.61
N LEU A 140 8.68 17.87 -6.94
CA LEU A 140 8.20 19.06 -7.67
C LEU A 140 6.68 19.19 -7.74
N CYS A 141 5.92 18.11 -7.59
CA CYS A 141 4.46 18.17 -7.62
C CYS A 141 3.89 19.05 -6.50
N ALA A 142 4.69 19.32 -5.45
CA ALA A 142 4.37 20.24 -4.36
C ALA A 142 5.34 21.46 -4.31
N ASP A 143 5.88 21.88 -5.46
CA ASP A 143 6.75 23.06 -5.56
C ASP A 143 6.03 24.33 -5.08
N SER A 144 6.76 25.32 -4.56
CA SER A 144 6.15 26.58 -4.11
C SER A 144 5.58 27.42 -5.25
N GLU A 145 6.10 27.25 -6.47
CA GLU A 145 5.69 28.01 -7.64
C GLU A 145 4.70 27.23 -8.52
N SER A 146 3.51 27.80 -8.74
CA SER A 146 2.45 27.17 -9.54
C SER A 146 2.88 26.86 -10.98
N ASN A 147 3.74 27.69 -11.58
CA ASN A 147 4.28 27.44 -12.92
C ASN A 147 5.13 26.16 -12.97
N VAL A 148 5.88 25.86 -11.90
CA VAL A 148 6.67 24.62 -11.80
C VAL A 148 5.74 23.43 -11.57
N GLN A 149 4.73 23.58 -10.71
CA GLN A 149 3.69 22.56 -10.53
C GLN A 149 2.98 22.21 -11.85
N ASN A 150 2.64 23.21 -12.66
CA ASN A 150 2.03 23.00 -13.96
C ASN A 150 2.99 22.29 -14.93
N ALA A 151 4.27 22.68 -14.95
CA ALA A 151 5.27 22.05 -15.80
C ALA A 151 5.48 20.56 -15.46
N VAL A 152 5.54 20.21 -14.17
CA VAL A 152 5.69 18.82 -13.75
C VAL A 152 4.45 17.98 -14.06
N GLN A 153 3.25 18.55 -14.13
CA GLN A 153 2.05 17.81 -14.57
C GLN A 153 2.15 17.35 -16.03
N PHE A 154 2.67 18.18 -16.94
CA PHE A 154 2.89 17.76 -18.33
C PHE A 154 3.95 16.66 -18.44
N LEU A 155 5.03 16.78 -17.66
CA LEU A 155 6.05 15.75 -17.57
C LEU A 155 5.47 14.44 -17.03
N ASP A 156 4.76 14.50 -15.90
CA ASP A 156 4.10 13.37 -15.26
C ASP A 156 3.16 12.61 -16.22
N ALA A 157 2.32 13.35 -16.96
CA ALA A 157 1.45 12.76 -17.99
C ALA A 157 2.23 12.00 -19.07
N LEU A 158 3.36 12.56 -19.54
CA LEU A 158 4.21 11.90 -20.52
C LEU A 158 4.94 10.68 -19.94
N ILE A 159 5.42 10.73 -18.70
CA ILE A 159 6.07 9.57 -18.08
C ILE A 159 5.06 8.44 -17.86
N LYS A 160 3.81 8.75 -17.53
CA LYS A 160 2.71 7.77 -17.47
C LYS A 160 2.45 7.12 -18.83
N ASP A 161 2.38 7.92 -19.90
CA ASP A 161 2.24 7.43 -21.28
C ASP A 161 3.39 6.49 -21.67
N ILE A 162 4.63 6.89 -21.41
CA ILE A 162 5.82 6.07 -21.66
C ILE A 162 5.78 4.77 -20.83
N ALA A 163 5.41 4.84 -19.55
CA ALA A 163 5.33 3.67 -18.70
C ALA A 163 4.21 2.70 -19.14
N ALA A 164 3.07 3.23 -19.57
CA ALA A 164 1.94 2.44 -20.07
C ALA A 164 2.28 1.70 -21.37
N ASP A 165 3.05 2.32 -22.26
CA ASP A 165 3.50 1.74 -23.53
C ASP A 165 4.73 0.83 -23.37
N CYS A 166 5.36 0.79 -22.20
CA CYS A 166 6.60 0.04 -21.97
C CYS A 166 6.34 -1.34 -21.37
N ALA A 167 6.41 -2.38 -22.20
CA ALA A 167 6.25 -3.78 -21.76
C ALA A 167 7.30 -4.27 -20.73
N HIS A 168 8.43 -3.58 -20.60
CA HIS A 168 9.51 -3.93 -19.68
C HIS A 168 9.47 -3.13 -18.38
N PHE A 169 8.43 -2.32 -18.15
CA PHE A 169 8.31 -1.59 -16.91
C PHE A 169 8.02 -2.54 -15.73
N ASP A 170 9.01 -2.70 -14.84
CA ASP A 170 8.90 -3.57 -13.67
C ASP A 170 8.11 -2.90 -12.54
N VAL A 171 6.78 -3.00 -12.63
CA VAL A 171 5.87 -2.49 -11.61
C VAL A 171 6.12 -3.16 -10.25
N ALA A 172 6.47 -4.45 -10.23
CA ALA A 172 6.71 -5.16 -8.99
C ALA A 172 7.92 -4.60 -8.22
N ALA A 173 8.98 -4.22 -8.93
CA ALA A 173 10.13 -3.53 -8.34
C ALA A 173 9.81 -2.10 -7.89
N PHE A 174 8.85 -1.43 -8.54
CA PHE A 174 8.42 -0.08 -8.18
C PHE A 174 7.49 -0.03 -6.95
N VAL A 175 6.63 -1.02 -6.75
CA VAL A 175 5.61 -1.05 -5.69
C VAL A 175 6.13 -0.78 -4.27
N PRO A 176 7.28 -1.34 -3.82
CA PRO A 176 7.83 -1.02 -2.50
C PRO A 176 8.09 0.48 -2.30
N LYS A 177 8.57 1.16 -3.35
CA LYS A 177 8.81 2.60 -3.34
C LYS A 177 7.51 3.39 -3.28
N LEU A 178 6.52 2.99 -4.10
CA LEU A 178 5.19 3.59 -4.11
C LEU A 178 4.54 3.50 -2.72
N ARG A 179 4.59 2.31 -2.09
CA ARG A 179 4.11 2.09 -0.71
C ARG A 179 4.70 3.10 0.26
N ASP A 180 6.02 3.29 0.23
CA ASP A 180 6.69 4.16 1.19
C ASP A 180 6.27 5.63 1.00
N TYR A 181 6.00 6.06 -0.24
CA TYR A 181 5.50 7.39 -0.53
C TYR A 181 4.03 7.61 -0.19
N LEU A 182 3.17 6.59 -0.25
CA LEU A 182 1.75 6.71 0.14
C LEU A 182 1.54 7.17 1.59
N ARG A 183 2.57 7.07 2.45
CA ARG A 183 2.55 7.56 3.84
C ARG A 183 2.65 9.09 3.97
N VAL A 184 3.03 9.79 2.90
CA VAL A 184 3.20 11.25 2.92
C VAL A 184 1.84 11.95 2.99
N THR A 185 1.76 13.05 3.75
CA THR A 185 0.52 13.77 4.05
C THR A 185 0.30 15.05 3.24
N ASN A 186 1.21 15.42 2.35
CA ASN A 186 1.04 16.61 1.52
C ASN A 186 -0.04 16.37 0.43
N PRO A 187 -1.03 17.25 0.27
CA PRO A 187 -2.16 17.01 -0.63
C PRO A 187 -1.76 16.83 -2.11
N HIS A 188 -0.85 17.68 -2.63
CA HIS A 188 -0.40 17.59 -4.01
C HIS A 188 0.37 16.28 -4.25
N LYS A 189 1.18 15.85 -3.29
CA LYS A 189 1.87 14.56 -3.33
C LYS A 189 0.89 13.39 -3.32
N ARG A 190 -0.16 13.45 -2.50
CA ARG A 190 -1.20 12.41 -2.45
C ARG A 190 -1.98 12.32 -3.75
N GLN A 191 -2.36 13.47 -4.34
CA GLN A 191 -2.99 13.52 -5.66
C GLN A 191 -2.10 12.90 -6.75
N PHE A 192 -0.81 13.27 -6.76
CA PHE A 192 0.19 12.68 -7.65
C PHE A 192 0.24 11.15 -7.49
N LEU A 193 0.38 10.64 -6.25
CA LEU A 193 0.45 9.20 -6.00
C LEU A 193 -0.83 8.44 -6.38
N LEU A 194 -2.01 8.97 -6.06
CA LEU A 194 -3.29 8.37 -6.46
C LEU A 194 -3.40 8.29 -7.98
N SER A 195 -3.00 9.33 -8.69
CA SER A 195 -3.03 9.32 -10.15
C SER A 195 -2.10 8.26 -10.75
N TRP A 196 -0.98 7.94 -10.09
CA TRP A 196 -0.11 6.83 -10.48
C TRP A 196 -0.74 5.47 -10.17
N VAL A 197 -1.34 5.28 -8.98
CA VAL A 197 -2.05 4.03 -8.65
C VAL A 197 -3.14 3.74 -9.68
N VAL A 198 -3.95 4.74 -10.03
CA VAL A 198 -5.02 4.61 -11.03
C VAL A 198 -4.47 4.26 -12.42
N VAL A 199 -3.38 4.91 -12.86
CA VAL A 199 -2.77 4.58 -14.16
C VAL A 199 -2.26 3.15 -14.17
N LEU A 200 -1.53 2.73 -13.13
CA LEU A 200 -1.00 1.37 -13.04
C LEU A 200 -2.10 0.31 -13.02
N ASP A 201 -3.21 0.60 -12.34
CA ASP A 201 -4.38 -0.28 -12.25
C ASP A 201 -5.12 -0.41 -13.60
N SER A 202 -5.06 0.63 -14.43
CA SER A 202 -5.63 0.61 -15.78
C SER A 202 -4.80 -0.16 -16.82
N LEU A 203 -3.56 -0.57 -16.50
CA LEU A 203 -2.68 -1.25 -17.45
C LEU A 203 -3.08 -2.73 -17.60
N PRO A 204 -3.37 -3.22 -18.82
CA PRO A 204 -3.90 -4.57 -19.02
C PRO A 204 -2.92 -5.70 -18.67
N HIS A 205 -1.62 -5.40 -18.67
CA HIS A 205 -0.55 -6.34 -18.35
C HIS A 205 -0.11 -6.29 -16.88
N VAL A 206 -0.66 -5.36 -16.10
CA VAL A 206 -0.33 -5.18 -14.69
C VAL A 206 -1.50 -5.61 -13.85
N ARG A 207 -1.27 -6.53 -12.91
CA ARG A 207 -2.31 -6.97 -11.99
C ARG A 207 -2.14 -6.28 -10.63
N MET A 208 -2.52 -5.00 -10.57
CA MET A 208 -2.37 -4.14 -9.38
C MET A 208 -3.06 -4.71 -8.14
N LEU A 209 -4.14 -5.49 -8.31
CA LEU A 209 -4.78 -6.23 -7.23
C LEU A 209 -3.77 -7.05 -6.39
N ARG A 210 -2.76 -7.68 -7.00
CA ARG A 210 -1.75 -8.47 -6.27
C ARG A 210 -0.87 -7.63 -5.35
N HIS A 211 -0.77 -6.33 -5.62
CA HIS A 211 0.03 -5.37 -4.87
C HIS A 211 -0.78 -4.62 -3.81
N LEU A 212 -2.12 -4.70 -3.87
CA LEU A 212 -3.03 -4.02 -2.95
C LEU A 212 -2.69 -4.23 -1.46
N PRO A 213 -2.27 -5.42 -0.96
CA PRO A 213 -1.91 -5.57 0.45
C PRO A 213 -0.79 -4.64 0.91
N ALA A 214 0.13 -4.27 0.02
CA ALA A 214 1.19 -3.31 0.33
C ALA A 214 0.70 -1.86 0.30
N LEU A 215 -0.36 -1.56 -0.46
CA LEU A 215 -0.80 -0.18 -0.76
C LEU A 215 -2.02 0.24 0.07
N LEU A 216 -2.85 -0.72 0.51
CA LEU A 216 -4.15 -0.48 1.14
C LEU A 216 -4.07 0.51 2.31
N ASP A 217 -3.08 0.35 3.19
CA ASP A 217 -2.92 1.20 4.37
C ASP A 217 -2.73 2.68 4.00
N GLY A 218 -1.86 2.93 3.02
CA GLY A 218 -1.60 4.27 2.52
C GLY A 218 -2.81 4.88 1.82
N LEU A 219 -3.54 4.08 1.04
CA LEU A 219 -4.78 4.51 0.36
C LEU A 219 -5.89 4.85 1.36
N LEU A 220 -6.11 4.01 2.38
CA LEU A 220 -7.05 4.30 3.47
C LEU A 220 -6.66 5.59 4.22
N GLY A 221 -5.36 5.81 4.44
CA GLY A 221 -4.85 7.03 5.06
C GLY A 221 -5.12 8.32 4.28
N MET A 222 -5.50 8.23 3.00
CA MET A 222 -5.91 9.38 2.18
C MET A 222 -7.39 9.73 2.32
N LEU A 223 -8.22 8.87 2.92
CA LEU A 223 -9.62 9.19 3.20
C LEU A 223 -9.78 10.27 4.28
N ALA A 224 -8.81 10.37 5.19
CA ALA A 224 -8.73 11.42 6.20
C ALA A 224 -8.15 12.76 5.68
N GLU A 225 -7.91 12.89 4.37
CA GLU A 225 -7.33 14.10 3.77
C GLU A 225 -8.30 15.29 3.83
N PRO A 226 -7.90 16.48 4.32
CA PRO A 226 -8.74 17.68 4.31
C PRO A 226 -9.14 18.13 2.90
N VAL A 227 -8.30 17.90 1.88
CA VAL A 227 -8.63 18.22 0.50
C VAL A 227 -9.66 17.23 -0.06
N ARG A 228 -10.88 17.74 -0.31
CA ARG A 228 -12.04 16.95 -0.78
C ARG A 228 -11.75 16.15 -2.05
N GLU A 229 -11.00 16.71 -2.99
CA GLU A 229 -10.73 16.06 -4.27
C GLU A 229 -9.86 14.81 -4.10
N VAL A 230 -8.78 14.91 -3.31
CA VAL A 230 -7.92 13.76 -2.96
C VAL A 230 -8.73 12.69 -2.23
N ARG A 231 -9.57 13.10 -1.28
CA ARG A 231 -10.47 12.17 -0.56
C ARG A 231 -11.42 11.43 -1.50
N THR A 232 -12.03 12.15 -2.44
CA THR A 232 -12.97 11.59 -3.41
C THR A 232 -12.25 10.61 -4.34
N GLN A 233 -11.07 10.97 -4.82
CA GLN A 233 -10.25 10.10 -5.67
C GLN A 233 -9.79 8.84 -4.94
N ALA A 234 -9.36 8.95 -3.67
CA ALA A 234 -9.00 7.80 -2.84
C ALA A 234 -10.20 6.86 -2.61
N ALA A 235 -11.37 7.42 -2.29
CA ALA A 235 -12.60 6.65 -2.09
C ALA A 235 -13.01 5.88 -3.36
N ASN A 236 -12.92 6.52 -4.53
CA ASN A 236 -13.21 5.87 -5.81
C ASN A 236 -12.20 4.74 -6.09
N CYS A 237 -10.91 5.00 -5.94
CA CYS A 237 -9.86 4.00 -6.12
C CYS A 237 -10.07 2.77 -5.22
N LEU A 238 -10.40 2.97 -3.94
CA LEU A 238 -10.71 1.87 -3.02
C LEU A 238 -12.01 1.14 -3.40
N LYS A 239 -13.04 1.86 -3.86
CA LYS A 239 -14.28 1.23 -4.34
C LYS A 239 -14.03 0.33 -5.56
N ASP A 240 -13.18 0.77 -6.48
CA ASP A 240 -12.84 0.03 -7.68
C ASP A 240 -12.06 -1.25 -7.32
N PHE A 241 -11.04 -1.14 -6.45
CA PHE A 241 -10.32 -2.31 -5.93
C PHE A 241 -11.24 -3.31 -5.22
N LEU A 242 -12.16 -2.84 -4.37
CA LEU A 242 -13.11 -3.75 -3.70
C LEU A 242 -14.00 -4.47 -4.72
N SER A 243 -14.41 -3.77 -5.77
CA SER A 243 -15.21 -4.35 -6.85
C SER A 243 -14.41 -5.41 -7.62
N GLU A 244 -13.12 -5.17 -7.86
CA GLU A 244 -12.21 -6.15 -8.47
C GLU A 244 -11.98 -7.38 -7.58
N VAL A 245 -11.82 -7.19 -6.25
CA VAL A 245 -11.73 -8.31 -5.29
C VAL A 245 -13.00 -9.16 -5.35
N ARG A 246 -14.18 -8.54 -5.39
CA ARG A 246 -15.48 -9.24 -5.48
C ARG A 246 -15.67 -9.98 -6.79
N ALA A 247 -15.16 -9.43 -7.89
CA ALA A 247 -15.24 -10.04 -9.21
C ALA A 247 -14.22 -11.17 -9.41
N SER A 248 -13.13 -11.17 -8.63
CA SER A 248 -12.08 -12.18 -8.69
C SER A 248 -12.51 -13.48 -8.01
N PRO A 249 -12.34 -14.65 -8.66
CA PRO A 249 -12.60 -15.94 -8.02
C PRO A 249 -11.73 -16.11 -6.75
N PRO A 250 -12.29 -16.61 -5.62
CA PRO A 250 -11.53 -16.80 -4.37
C PRO A 250 -10.33 -17.77 -4.47
N ALA A 251 -10.24 -18.55 -5.55
CA ALA A 251 -9.11 -19.41 -5.86
C ALA A 251 -7.89 -18.62 -6.41
N GLU A 252 -8.12 -17.48 -7.05
CA GLU A 252 -7.05 -16.63 -7.61
C GLU A 252 -6.38 -15.76 -6.55
N LEU A 253 -7.07 -15.53 -5.43
CA LEU A 253 -6.59 -14.74 -4.30
C LEU A 253 -6.16 -15.66 -3.16
N SER A 254 -4.91 -15.51 -2.71
CA SER A 254 -4.33 -16.38 -1.69
C SER A 254 -4.90 -16.12 -0.29
N GLN A 255 -4.72 -17.07 0.62
CA GLN A 255 -5.04 -16.86 2.04
C GLN A 255 -4.26 -15.67 2.65
N ASP A 256 -2.98 -15.55 2.31
CA ASP A 256 -2.11 -14.44 2.77
C ASP A 256 -2.61 -13.07 2.28
N PHE A 257 -3.15 -13.00 1.06
CA PHE A 257 -3.77 -11.79 0.53
C PHE A 257 -4.91 -11.29 1.45
N PHE A 258 -5.88 -12.15 1.76
CA PHE A 258 -6.98 -11.79 2.67
C PHE A 258 -6.47 -11.48 4.08
N SER A 259 -5.51 -12.26 4.59
CA SER A 259 -4.95 -12.03 5.92
C SER A 259 -4.34 -10.64 6.08
N ARG A 260 -3.54 -10.20 5.11
CA ARG A 260 -2.90 -8.88 5.16
C ARG A 260 -3.92 -7.75 5.04
N LEU A 261 -4.87 -7.85 4.11
CA LEU A 261 -5.92 -6.84 3.97
C LEU A 261 -6.77 -6.77 5.23
N THR A 262 -7.24 -7.90 5.75
CA THR A 262 -8.05 -7.94 6.97
C THR A 262 -7.31 -7.35 8.17
N SER A 263 -6.01 -7.63 8.32
CA SER A 263 -5.19 -7.02 9.39
C SER A 263 -5.20 -5.49 9.31
N THR A 264 -4.95 -4.92 8.13
CA THR A 264 -4.97 -3.46 7.92
C THR A 264 -6.37 -2.89 8.14
N LEU A 265 -7.42 -3.56 7.64
CA LEU A 265 -8.79 -3.09 7.77
C LEU A 265 -9.25 -3.09 9.24
N VAL A 266 -8.93 -4.13 10.01
CA VAL A 266 -9.22 -4.21 11.45
C VAL A 266 -8.56 -3.04 12.19
N GLU A 267 -7.29 -2.74 11.91
CA GLU A 267 -6.59 -1.58 12.50
C GLU A 267 -7.30 -0.26 12.13
N ARG A 268 -7.69 -0.11 10.85
CA ARG A 268 -8.34 1.11 10.35
C ARG A 268 -9.81 1.26 10.77
N SER A 269 -10.46 0.18 11.25
CA SER A 269 -11.79 0.23 11.87
C SER A 269 -11.82 0.95 13.23
N SER A 270 -10.67 1.34 13.77
CA SER A 270 -10.56 2.20 14.96
C SER A 270 -10.07 3.62 14.62
N SER A 271 -10.02 3.99 13.34
CA SER A 271 -9.62 5.34 12.91
C SER A 271 -10.53 6.42 13.50
N PRO A 272 -10.00 7.58 13.93
CA PRO A 272 -10.84 8.72 14.33
C PRO A 272 -11.63 9.30 13.16
N ASP A 273 -11.08 9.23 11.94
CA ASP A 273 -11.77 9.66 10.72
C ASP A 273 -12.88 8.65 10.36
N GLU A 274 -14.12 9.15 10.34
CA GLU A 274 -15.31 8.31 10.16
C GLU A 274 -15.40 7.67 8.78
N LEU A 275 -14.94 8.36 7.72
CA LEU A 275 -14.96 7.80 6.36
C LEU A 275 -14.00 6.63 6.21
N THR A 276 -12.79 6.76 6.77
CA THR A 276 -11.80 5.69 6.86
C THR A 276 -12.36 4.50 7.61
N ARG A 277 -12.95 4.76 8.79
CA ARG A 277 -13.55 3.73 9.65
C ARG A 277 -14.69 3.00 8.94
N LEU A 278 -15.62 3.73 8.35
CA LEU A 278 -16.76 3.21 7.60
C LEU A 278 -16.29 2.36 6.41
N THR A 279 -15.31 2.85 5.65
CA THR A 279 -14.77 2.14 4.48
C THR A 279 -14.10 0.83 4.90
N ALA A 280 -13.33 0.84 6.00
CA ALA A 280 -12.70 -0.36 6.52
C ALA A 280 -13.74 -1.43 6.93
N ILE A 281 -14.78 -1.03 7.65
CA ILE A 281 -15.86 -1.93 8.08
C ILE A 281 -16.64 -2.48 6.87
N HIS A 282 -16.91 -1.63 5.87
CA HIS A 282 -17.57 -2.05 4.63
C HIS A 282 -16.78 -3.14 3.89
N TRP A 283 -15.46 -3.01 3.82
CA TRP A 283 -14.59 -4.03 3.24
C TRP A 283 -14.60 -5.34 4.05
N LEU A 284 -14.50 -5.25 5.39
CA LEU A 284 -14.56 -6.44 6.25
C LEU A 284 -15.88 -7.20 6.07
N ARG A 285 -17.01 -6.49 6.11
CA ARG A 285 -18.33 -7.07 5.82
C ARG A 285 -18.36 -7.74 4.45
N SER A 286 -17.81 -7.06 3.44
CA SER A 286 -17.72 -7.61 2.10
C SER A 286 -16.97 -8.93 2.04
N PHE A 287 -15.85 -9.04 2.77
CA PHE A 287 -15.05 -10.27 2.76
C PHE A 287 -15.77 -11.43 3.44
N VAL A 288 -16.51 -11.17 4.52
CA VAL A 288 -17.35 -12.17 5.20
C VAL A 288 -18.34 -12.81 4.21
N GLY A 289 -18.95 -12.01 3.33
CA GLY A 289 -19.88 -12.51 2.33
C GLY A 289 -19.23 -13.13 1.09
N ALA A 290 -18.15 -12.55 0.58
CA ALA A 290 -17.56 -12.94 -0.72
C ALA A 290 -16.57 -14.11 -0.61
N ALA A 291 -15.86 -14.25 0.51
CA ALA A 291 -14.82 -15.25 0.68
C ALA A 291 -14.83 -15.82 2.12
N PRO A 292 -15.95 -16.41 2.60
CA PRO A 292 -16.10 -16.84 3.99
C PRO A 292 -14.98 -17.77 4.44
N ALA A 293 -14.64 -18.79 3.63
CA ALA A 293 -13.58 -19.75 3.93
C ALA A 293 -12.19 -19.10 4.13
N ARG A 294 -11.91 -17.97 3.47
CA ARG A 294 -10.66 -17.22 3.62
C ARG A 294 -10.64 -16.36 4.89
N ILE A 295 -11.82 -15.99 5.39
CA ILE A 295 -11.97 -15.07 6.51
C ILE A 295 -12.10 -15.78 7.85
N LEU A 296 -12.39 -17.09 7.89
CA LEU A 296 -12.57 -17.86 9.13
C LEU A 296 -11.48 -17.62 10.18
N PRO A 297 -10.16 -17.60 9.84
CA PRO A 297 -9.11 -17.34 10.83
C PRO A 297 -9.13 -15.94 11.43
N HIS A 298 -9.82 -15.00 10.79
CA HIS A 298 -9.88 -13.59 11.17
C HIS A 298 -11.22 -13.19 11.81
N VAL A 299 -12.21 -14.09 11.85
CA VAL A 299 -13.53 -13.82 12.44
C VAL A 299 -13.46 -13.22 13.85
N PRO A 300 -12.63 -13.70 14.79
CA PRO A 300 -12.55 -13.10 16.14
C PRO A 300 -12.15 -11.62 16.13
N ALA A 301 -11.20 -11.25 15.26
CA ALA A 301 -10.73 -9.86 15.13
C ALA A 301 -11.78 -8.97 14.45
N ILE A 302 -12.42 -9.48 13.39
CA ILE A 302 -13.52 -8.77 12.71
C ILE A 302 -14.69 -8.57 13.67
N LEU A 303 -15.06 -9.59 14.44
CA LEU A 303 -16.14 -9.50 15.41
C LEU A 303 -15.85 -8.43 16.46
N GLY A 304 -14.62 -8.37 16.98
CA GLY A 304 -14.22 -7.37 17.96
C GLY A 304 -14.45 -5.94 17.45
N VAL A 305 -13.97 -5.63 16.24
CA VAL A 305 -14.16 -4.29 15.68
C VAL A 305 -15.61 -3.99 15.31
N VAL A 306 -16.39 -5.00 14.90
CA VAL A 306 -17.82 -4.85 14.61
C VAL A 306 -18.60 -4.54 15.89
N LEU A 307 -18.41 -5.31 16.96
CA LEU A 307 -19.10 -5.09 18.24
C LEU A 307 -18.71 -3.76 18.88
N PHE A 308 -17.42 -3.40 18.82
CA PHE A 308 -16.93 -2.10 19.28
C PHE A 308 -17.63 -0.94 18.54
N ASN A 309 -17.85 -1.07 17.23
CA ASN A 309 -18.43 0.00 16.41
C ASN A 309 -19.96 -0.03 16.29
N ILE A 310 -20.66 -1.07 16.77
CA ILE A 310 -22.14 -1.13 16.77
C ILE A 310 -22.76 0.06 17.53
N SER A 311 -22.05 0.58 18.53
CA SER A 311 -22.50 1.72 19.34
C SER A 311 -21.98 3.08 18.82
N SER A 312 -21.40 3.15 17.62
CA SER A 312 -20.85 4.39 17.05
C SER A 312 -21.92 5.48 16.92
N HIS A 313 -21.60 6.77 17.12
CA HIS A 313 -22.59 7.84 16.92
C HIS A 313 -22.96 8.07 15.44
N ASN A 314 -22.16 7.54 14.51
CA ASN A 314 -22.43 7.65 13.08
C ASN A 314 -23.37 6.52 12.62
N ALA A 315 -24.55 6.89 12.14
CA ALA A 315 -25.60 5.95 11.74
C ALA A 315 -25.19 5.01 10.58
N ASP A 316 -24.34 5.46 9.64
CA ASP A 316 -23.86 4.61 8.55
C ASP A 316 -22.90 3.55 9.08
N ILE A 317 -22.04 3.90 10.05
CA ILE A 317 -21.14 2.95 10.72
C ILE A 317 -21.95 1.93 11.52
N GLN A 318 -22.94 2.37 12.29
CA GLN A 318 -23.83 1.46 13.03
C GLN A 318 -24.52 0.47 12.08
N ARG A 319 -25.08 0.96 10.96
CA ARG A 319 -25.76 0.11 9.97
C ARG A 319 -24.81 -0.93 9.38
N GLU A 320 -23.62 -0.50 8.92
CA GLU A 320 -22.65 -1.43 8.34
C GLU A 320 -22.16 -2.46 9.37
N CYS A 321 -21.99 -2.08 10.64
CA CYS A 321 -21.66 -3.02 11.71
C CYS A 321 -22.80 -4.01 11.98
N ALA A 322 -24.05 -3.56 12.03
CA ALA A 322 -25.20 -4.44 12.22
C ALA A 322 -25.32 -5.47 11.08
N GLU A 323 -25.11 -5.04 9.84
CA GLU A 323 -25.08 -5.94 8.68
C GLU A 323 -23.90 -6.92 8.73
N ALA A 324 -22.71 -6.45 9.11
CA ALA A 324 -21.53 -7.29 9.30
C ALA A 324 -21.75 -8.34 10.40
N ASN A 325 -22.31 -7.92 11.54
CA ASN A 325 -22.65 -8.78 12.66
C ASN A 325 -23.63 -9.88 12.25
N ALA A 326 -24.69 -9.52 11.52
CA ALA A 326 -25.65 -10.48 10.99
C ALA A 326 -25.04 -11.43 9.93
N ALA A 327 -24.05 -10.98 9.16
CA ALA A 327 -23.31 -11.84 8.24
C ALA A 327 -22.41 -12.83 8.98
N LEU A 328 -21.73 -12.39 10.03
CA LEU A 328 -20.88 -13.24 10.88
C LEU A 328 -21.69 -14.34 11.58
N LEU A 329 -22.86 -14.01 12.14
CA LEU A 329 -23.76 -14.99 12.77
C LEU A 329 -24.29 -16.06 11.79
N ARG A 330 -24.30 -15.75 10.49
CA ARG A 330 -24.75 -16.66 9.42
C ARG A 330 -23.62 -17.52 8.86
N LEU A 331 -22.37 -17.31 9.26
CA LEU A 331 -21.28 -18.17 8.82
C LEU A 331 -21.52 -19.59 9.31
N GLU A 332 -21.60 -20.51 8.35
CA GLU A 332 -21.69 -21.93 8.66
C GLU A 332 -20.33 -22.38 9.23
N VAL A 333 -20.35 -22.83 10.47
CA VAL A 333 -19.24 -23.56 11.06
C VAL A 333 -19.33 -24.97 10.47
N GLU A 334 -18.49 -25.28 9.48
CA GLU A 334 -18.20 -26.69 9.18
C GLU A 334 -17.51 -27.26 10.42
N VAL A 335 -18.28 -27.91 11.29
CA VAL A 335 -17.74 -28.71 12.38
C VAL A 335 -17.07 -29.90 11.70
N THR A 336 -15.76 -29.82 11.50
CA THR A 336 -15.01 -30.98 11.04
C THR A 336 -15.03 -31.99 12.18
N ASP A 337 -15.81 -33.06 12.01
CA ASP A 337 -15.91 -34.13 12.99
C ASP A 337 -14.50 -34.70 13.27
N PRO A 338 -14.01 -34.68 14.53
CA PRO A 338 -12.68 -35.19 14.88
C PRO A 338 -12.45 -36.66 14.49
N GLN A 339 -13.54 -37.42 14.25
CA GLN A 339 -13.48 -38.84 13.91
C GLN A 339 -13.14 -39.13 12.44
N GLN A 340 -13.30 -38.17 11.52
CA GLN A 340 -12.98 -38.40 10.10
C GLN A 340 -11.48 -38.25 9.78
N GLN A 341 -10.72 -37.51 10.59
CA GLN A 341 -9.26 -37.41 10.44
C GLN A 341 -8.53 -38.70 10.86
N GLN A 342 -9.13 -39.55 11.71
CA GLN A 342 -8.51 -40.82 12.10
C GLN A 342 -8.70 -41.95 11.09
N GLN A 343 -9.67 -41.89 10.18
CA GLN A 343 -9.84 -42.93 9.15
C GLN A 343 -8.98 -42.70 7.91
N GLY A 344 -8.60 -41.46 7.59
CA GLY A 344 -7.71 -41.16 6.47
C GLY A 344 -6.22 -41.44 6.72
N VAL A 345 -5.77 -41.42 7.98
CA VAL A 345 -4.35 -41.60 8.34
C VAL A 345 -3.95 -43.08 8.44
N ILE A 346 -4.91 -43.99 8.68
CA ILE A 346 -4.61 -45.42 8.87
C ILE A 346 -4.21 -46.13 7.56
N GLN A 347 -4.55 -45.58 6.38
CA GLN A 347 -4.24 -46.24 5.10
C GLN A 347 -2.89 -45.85 4.48
N GLN A 348 -2.18 -44.85 5.00
CA GLN A 348 -0.87 -44.42 4.45
C GLN A 348 0.34 -44.65 5.38
N GLY A 349 0.13 -45.06 6.64
CA GLY A 349 1.23 -45.30 7.60
C GLY A 349 1.89 -46.69 7.55
N GLY A 350 1.50 -47.54 6.61
CA GLY A 350 1.86 -48.96 6.58
C GLY A 350 3.09 -49.32 5.74
N MET A 351 4.16 -48.52 5.70
CA MET A 351 5.46 -48.95 5.17
C MET A 351 6.53 -47.90 5.50
N GLN A 352 7.25 -48.08 6.62
CA GLN A 352 8.67 -47.75 6.85
C GLN A 352 8.95 -47.52 8.34
N GLN A 353 9.28 -48.59 9.06
CA GLN A 353 10.13 -48.51 10.25
C GLN A 353 11.05 -49.72 10.27
N GLN A 354 12.35 -49.50 10.03
CA GLN A 354 13.41 -50.18 10.77
C GLN A 354 14.77 -49.48 10.59
N GLN A 355 15.51 -49.43 11.70
CA GLN A 355 16.89 -48.95 11.92
C GLN A 355 17.03 -47.43 12.13
N GLN A 356 17.70 -46.90 13.17
CA GLN A 356 18.58 -47.50 14.17
C GLN A 356 18.71 -46.54 15.37
N GLN A 357 18.96 -47.12 16.54
CA GLN A 357 19.28 -46.46 17.82
C GLN A 357 20.71 -45.90 17.84
N GLY A 358 20.98 -44.93 18.71
CA GLY A 358 22.29 -44.87 19.39
C GLY A 358 22.67 -43.55 20.09
N GLY A 359 22.61 -43.54 21.44
CA GLY A 359 23.52 -42.85 22.39
C GLY A 359 23.48 -41.31 22.47
N GLN A 360 23.78 -40.61 23.57
CA GLN A 360 24.33 -40.93 24.89
C GLN A 360 23.87 -39.86 25.92
N ARG A 361 23.95 -40.20 27.22
CA ARG A 361 23.71 -39.32 28.37
C ARG A 361 24.98 -38.60 28.85
N GLY A 362 24.80 -37.36 29.30
CA GLY A 362 25.47 -36.74 30.47
C GLY A 362 26.25 -35.44 30.19
N PRO A 363 26.54 -34.59 31.21
CA PRO A 363 25.67 -34.17 32.32
C PRO A 363 25.62 -32.62 32.50
N MET A 364 24.83 -32.20 33.50
CA MET A 364 24.58 -30.82 33.93
C MET A 364 25.82 -30.01 34.35
N THR A 365 25.77 -28.69 34.13
CA THR A 365 26.34 -27.69 35.05
C THR A 365 25.41 -26.49 35.15
N ALA A 366 25.17 -26.06 36.38
CA ALA A 366 24.29 -24.97 36.79
C ALA A 366 24.87 -23.58 36.46
N LEU A 367 24.02 -22.54 36.44
CA LEU A 367 24.16 -21.36 37.31
C LEU A 367 22.93 -20.44 37.19
N GLN A 368 22.72 -19.71 38.26
CA GLN A 368 21.50 -19.04 38.73
C GLN A 368 21.65 -17.51 38.59
N GLN A 369 20.53 -16.79 38.74
CA GLN A 369 20.35 -15.32 38.91
C GLN A 369 20.25 -14.53 37.59
N SER A 370 19.40 -13.53 37.39
CA SER A 370 18.34 -12.87 38.18
C SER A 370 17.58 -11.89 37.27
N SER A 371 16.33 -11.61 37.63
CA SER A 371 15.36 -10.64 37.10
C SER A 371 15.86 -9.31 36.51
N VAL A 372 15.26 -8.87 35.39
CA VAL A 372 14.52 -7.58 35.27
C VAL A 372 13.42 -7.74 34.20
N GLY A 373 12.20 -7.28 34.50
CA GLY A 373 11.01 -7.41 33.66
C GLY A 373 10.87 -6.36 32.55
N GLY A 374 9.96 -6.65 31.62
CA GLY A 374 9.52 -5.77 30.54
C GLY A 374 8.65 -6.56 29.55
N GLY A 375 7.37 -6.76 29.91
CA GLY A 375 6.43 -7.57 29.14
C GLY A 375 6.03 -6.92 27.81
N ALA A 376 6.42 -7.56 26.72
CA ALA A 376 5.73 -7.48 25.44
C ALA A 376 5.19 -8.88 25.16
N ALA A 377 3.87 -9.03 25.18
CA ALA A 377 3.20 -10.31 25.02
C ALA A 377 3.52 -10.89 23.64
N ALA A 378 4.01 -12.13 23.69
CA ALA A 378 4.44 -12.92 22.55
C ALA A 378 3.29 -13.21 21.59
N VAL A 379 3.51 -12.89 20.32
CA VAL A 379 2.74 -13.43 19.20
C VAL A 379 3.14 -14.89 19.06
N GLY A 380 2.30 -15.77 19.62
CA GLY A 380 2.41 -17.21 19.42
C GLY A 380 2.11 -17.51 17.96
N SER A 381 3.12 -17.97 17.24
CA SER A 381 3.00 -18.59 15.93
C SER A 381 2.17 -19.87 16.04
N SER A 382 0.87 -19.79 15.74
CA SER A 382 0.04 -20.96 15.46
C SER A 382 0.23 -21.38 14.00
N SER A 383 0.94 -22.50 13.86
CA SER A 383 0.95 -23.35 12.68
C SER A 383 -0.46 -23.56 12.13
N GLY A 384 -0.63 -23.39 10.82
CA GLY A 384 -1.92 -23.39 10.14
C GLY A 384 -2.80 -24.59 10.47
N SER A 385 -3.96 -24.31 11.08
CA SER A 385 -5.11 -25.19 11.00
C SER A 385 -5.99 -24.73 9.83
N SER A 386 -6.31 -25.71 9.00
CA SER A 386 -7.23 -25.65 7.87
C SER A 386 -8.62 -25.15 8.28
N GLY A 387 -9.07 -24.05 7.70
CA GLY A 387 -10.49 -23.78 7.41
C GLY A 387 -11.52 -23.79 8.55
N SER A 388 -11.13 -23.84 9.82
CA SER A 388 -12.08 -23.89 10.95
C SER A 388 -12.13 -22.56 11.70
N ILE A 389 -13.32 -22.14 12.11
CA ILE A 389 -13.53 -20.96 12.96
C ILE A 389 -13.03 -21.24 14.38
N ASP A 390 -12.16 -20.38 14.93
CA ASP A 390 -11.72 -20.45 16.32
C ASP A 390 -12.82 -19.93 17.27
N MET A 391 -13.71 -20.82 17.68
CA MET A 391 -14.81 -20.53 18.59
C MET A 391 -14.33 -20.06 19.97
N ALA A 392 -13.14 -20.49 20.42
CA ALA A 392 -12.57 -20.09 21.71
C ALA A 392 -12.12 -18.63 21.68
N ALA A 393 -11.49 -18.21 20.59
CA ALA A 393 -11.15 -16.81 20.36
C ALA A 393 -12.39 -15.94 20.23
N ILE A 394 -13.44 -16.40 19.52
CA ILE A 394 -14.74 -15.69 19.45
C ILE A 394 -15.32 -15.50 20.84
N LEU A 395 -15.39 -16.57 21.65
CA LEU A 395 -15.90 -16.48 23.03
C LEU A 395 -15.07 -15.50 23.86
N GLY A 396 -13.75 -15.48 23.69
CA GLY A 396 -12.87 -14.49 24.31
C GLY A 396 -13.22 -13.05 23.95
N THR A 397 -13.45 -12.76 22.67
CA THR A 397 -13.91 -11.45 22.19
C THR A 397 -15.28 -11.10 22.79
N VAL A 398 -16.23 -12.03 22.79
CA VAL A 398 -17.57 -11.82 23.35
C VAL A 398 -17.52 -11.48 24.85
N ILE A 399 -16.74 -12.23 25.63
CA ILE A 399 -16.54 -11.97 27.07
C ILE A 399 -15.97 -10.56 27.32
N LEU A 400 -15.08 -10.10 26.46
CA LEU A 400 -14.52 -8.75 26.56
C LEU A 400 -15.62 -7.69 26.30
N GLU A 401 -16.38 -7.84 25.22
CA GLU A 401 -17.40 -6.88 24.80
C GLU A 401 -18.63 -6.86 25.73
N MET A 402 -18.92 -7.95 26.45
CA MET A 402 -19.94 -7.96 27.51
C MET A 402 -19.67 -6.95 28.63
N LYS A 403 -18.42 -6.53 28.81
CA LYS A 403 -18.03 -5.52 29.80
C LYS A 403 -18.17 -4.09 29.28
N SER A 404 -18.60 -3.91 28.03
CA SER A 404 -18.78 -2.59 27.43
C SER A 404 -19.83 -1.78 28.18
N GLU A 405 -19.56 -0.50 28.41
CA GLU A 405 -20.50 0.46 28.98
C GLU A 405 -21.66 0.76 28.02
N MET A 406 -21.47 0.49 26.73
CA MET A 406 -22.47 0.75 25.70
C MET A 406 -23.51 -0.37 25.64
N GLU A 407 -24.78 0.00 25.81
CA GLU A 407 -25.91 -0.93 25.83
C GLU A 407 -25.98 -1.81 24.57
N ALA A 408 -25.92 -1.21 23.38
CA ALA A 408 -26.07 -1.94 22.12
C ALA A 408 -24.96 -2.98 21.90
N THR A 409 -23.70 -2.63 22.21
CA THR A 409 -22.57 -3.56 22.17
C THR A 409 -22.77 -4.73 23.13
N ARG A 410 -23.21 -4.45 24.36
CA ARG A 410 -23.45 -5.48 25.37
C ARG A 410 -24.57 -6.44 24.98
N LEU A 411 -25.67 -5.93 24.45
CA LEU A 411 -26.80 -6.74 23.95
C LEU A 411 -26.35 -7.70 22.84
N GLU A 412 -25.53 -7.22 21.90
CA GLU A 412 -25.03 -8.05 20.81
C GLU A 412 -23.99 -9.07 21.30
N ALA A 413 -23.17 -8.73 22.29
CA ALA A 413 -22.28 -9.70 22.94
C ALA A 413 -23.08 -10.82 23.63
N LEU A 414 -24.16 -10.50 24.34
CA LEU A 414 -25.07 -11.49 24.95
C LEU A 414 -25.78 -12.37 23.90
N ARG A 415 -26.13 -11.79 22.75
CA ARG A 415 -26.67 -12.55 21.61
C ARG A 415 -25.66 -13.53 21.03
N TRP A 416 -24.39 -13.12 20.90
CA TRP A 416 -23.31 -14.01 20.49
C TRP A 416 -23.09 -15.15 21.49
N LEU A 417 -23.23 -14.88 22.78
CA LEU A 417 -23.12 -15.92 23.80
C LEU A 417 -24.23 -16.98 23.68
N HIS A 418 -25.47 -16.57 23.40
CA HIS A 418 -26.54 -17.52 23.04
C HIS A 418 -26.20 -18.33 21.78
N PHE A 419 -25.67 -17.68 20.74
CA PHE A 419 -25.26 -18.37 19.52
C PHE A 419 -24.15 -19.41 19.80
N LEU A 420 -23.17 -19.06 20.63
CA LEU A 420 -22.09 -19.96 21.02
C LEU A 420 -22.58 -21.12 21.89
N LEU A 421 -23.53 -20.88 22.79
CA LEU A 421 -24.16 -21.96 23.57
C LEU A 421 -24.82 -22.99 22.66
N ALA A 422 -25.46 -22.56 21.58
CA ALA A 422 -26.11 -23.45 20.62
C ALA A 422 -25.13 -24.23 19.74
N ARG A 423 -23.89 -23.75 19.52
CA ARG A 423 -22.94 -24.32 18.55
C ARG A 423 -21.65 -24.88 19.14
N ALA A 424 -21.28 -24.47 20.33
CA ALA A 424 -20.03 -24.82 21.01
C ALA A 424 -20.26 -24.87 22.52
N GLN A 425 -21.33 -25.56 22.94
CA GLN A 425 -21.77 -25.65 24.33
C GLN A 425 -20.61 -26.01 25.26
N ASP A 426 -19.91 -27.13 25.02
CA ASP A 426 -18.81 -27.61 25.86
C ASP A 426 -17.73 -26.55 26.13
N LEU A 427 -17.38 -25.77 25.09
CA LEU A 427 -16.41 -24.69 25.19
C LEU A 427 -16.93 -23.55 26.09
N VAL A 428 -18.19 -23.16 25.93
CA VAL A 428 -18.82 -22.14 26.78
C VAL A 428 -18.89 -22.61 28.23
N LEU A 429 -19.30 -23.86 28.45
CA LEU A 429 -19.39 -24.46 29.77
C LEU A 429 -18.02 -24.51 30.47
N ALA A 430 -16.95 -24.83 29.74
CA ALA A 430 -15.58 -24.82 30.26
C ALA A 430 -15.09 -23.42 30.70
N GLN A 431 -15.74 -22.35 30.25
CA GLN A 431 -15.39 -20.96 30.59
C GLN A 431 -16.43 -20.26 31.49
N VAL A 432 -17.40 -20.99 32.06
CA VAL A 432 -18.46 -20.42 32.93
C VAL A 432 -17.90 -19.56 34.06
N GLY A 433 -16.79 -19.97 34.68
CA GLY A 433 -16.16 -19.17 35.75
C GLY A 433 -15.72 -17.77 35.30
N ARG A 434 -15.37 -17.59 34.01
CA ARG A 434 -15.03 -16.27 33.43
C ARG A 434 -16.25 -15.51 32.93
N LEU A 435 -17.34 -16.21 32.61
CA LEU A 435 -18.61 -15.66 32.12
C LEU A 435 -19.49 -15.15 33.26
N LEU A 436 -19.44 -15.79 34.43
CA LEU A 436 -20.33 -15.47 35.54
C LEU A 436 -20.18 -14.02 36.03
N PRO A 437 -18.97 -13.46 36.25
CA PRO A 437 -18.85 -12.07 36.67
C PRO A 437 -19.51 -11.06 35.71
N PRO A 438 -19.20 -11.02 34.39
CA PRO A 438 -19.84 -10.07 33.48
C PRO A 438 -21.35 -10.33 33.29
N LEU A 439 -21.84 -11.56 33.47
CA LEU A 439 -23.29 -11.85 33.48
C LEU A 439 -23.98 -11.25 34.72
N LEU A 440 -23.39 -11.41 35.91
CA LEU A 440 -23.91 -10.81 37.14
C LEU A 440 -23.86 -9.29 37.09
N ASP A 441 -22.79 -8.71 36.54
CA ASP A 441 -22.69 -7.26 36.32
C ASP A 441 -23.81 -6.77 35.37
N SER A 442 -24.16 -7.58 34.37
CA SER A 442 -25.25 -7.28 33.44
C SER A 442 -26.65 -7.31 34.09
N LEU A 443 -26.85 -8.04 35.18
CA LEU A 443 -28.10 -8.01 35.96
C LEU A 443 -28.28 -6.72 36.76
N SER A 444 -27.17 -6.05 37.04
CA SER A 444 -27.18 -4.75 37.71
C SER A 444 -27.18 -3.58 36.72
N ALA A 445 -27.31 -3.86 35.42
CA ALA A 445 -27.33 -2.83 34.38
C ALA A 445 -28.62 -1.99 34.44
N PRO A 446 -28.55 -0.70 34.10
CA PRO A 446 -29.74 0.16 34.10
C PRO A 446 -30.73 -0.16 32.96
N SER A 447 -30.31 -0.93 31.94
CA SER A 447 -31.16 -1.31 30.81
C SER A 447 -31.87 -2.64 31.10
N ASP A 448 -33.20 -2.60 31.11
CA ASP A 448 -34.06 -3.79 31.22
C ASP A 448 -33.78 -4.80 30.09
N ALA A 449 -33.43 -4.32 28.89
CA ALA A 449 -33.10 -5.19 27.76
C ALA A 449 -31.83 -6.00 28.04
N VAL A 450 -30.81 -5.36 28.62
CA VAL A 450 -29.55 -6.03 29.01
C VAL A 450 -29.82 -7.06 30.09
N VAL A 451 -30.58 -6.68 31.13
CA VAL A 451 -30.94 -7.59 32.24
C VAL A 451 -31.70 -8.80 31.70
N THR A 452 -32.71 -8.57 30.85
CA THR A 452 -33.53 -9.64 30.25
C THR A 452 -32.69 -10.59 29.40
N SER A 453 -31.78 -10.06 28.58
CA SER A 453 -30.90 -10.87 27.74
C SER A 453 -29.90 -11.67 28.57
N ALA A 454 -29.33 -11.09 29.64
CA ALA A 454 -28.44 -11.77 30.57
C ALA A 454 -29.14 -12.90 31.34
N LEU A 455 -30.37 -12.67 31.80
CA LEU A 455 -31.22 -13.71 32.39
C LEU A 455 -31.49 -14.86 31.40
N GLY A 456 -31.75 -14.54 30.13
CA GLY A 456 -31.91 -15.53 29.06
C GLY A 456 -30.66 -16.42 28.90
N VAL A 457 -29.46 -15.81 28.89
CA VAL A 457 -28.20 -16.56 28.81
C VAL A 457 -28.05 -17.50 30.02
N MET A 458 -28.29 -17.00 31.22
CA MET A 458 -28.14 -17.81 32.44
C MET A 458 -29.16 -18.95 32.51
N ALA A 459 -30.39 -18.72 32.04
CA ALA A 459 -31.38 -19.79 31.90
C ALA A 459 -30.87 -20.87 30.92
N ALA A 460 -30.36 -20.46 29.75
CA ALA A 460 -29.79 -21.38 28.78
C ALA A 460 -28.58 -22.15 29.32
N LEU A 461 -27.72 -21.51 30.12
CA LEU A 461 -26.63 -22.17 30.84
C LEU A 461 -27.15 -23.23 31.84
N ALA A 462 -28.16 -22.89 32.64
CA ALA A 462 -28.74 -23.80 33.62
C ALA A 462 -29.42 -25.03 32.97
N ASP A 463 -30.00 -24.86 31.77
CA ASP A 463 -30.62 -25.94 31.00
C ASP A 463 -29.60 -26.87 30.31
N CYS A 464 -28.30 -26.56 30.37
CA CYS A 464 -27.26 -27.41 29.78
C CYS A 464 -27.09 -28.72 30.58
N PRO A 465 -27.23 -29.91 29.95
CA PRO A 465 -27.13 -31.18 30.65
C PRO A 465 -25.74 -31.43 31.25
N GLY A 466 -25.69 -31.87 32.50
CA GLY A 466 -24.44 -32.25 33.19
C GLY A 466 -23.77 -31.16 34.05
N GLN A 467 -24.45 -30.05 34.34
CA GLN A 467 -23.88 -28.93 35.10
C GLN A 467 -24.22 -28.87 36.60
N PHE A 468 -24.94 -29.85 37.15
CA PHE A 468 -25.15 -29.97 38.59
C PHE A 468 -25.06 -31.43 39.05
#